data_AF-A0A7V8ZA37-F1
#
_entry.id   AF-A0A7V8ZA37-F1
#
_cell.length_a   1.000
_cell.length_b   1.000
_cell.length_c   1.000
_cell.angle_alpha   90.00
_cell.angle_beta   90.00
_cell.angle_gamma   90.00
#
_symmetry.space_group_name_H-M   'P 1'
#
loop_
_entity.id
_entity.type
_entity.pdbx_description
1 polymer ?
#
loop_
_entity_poly.entity_id
_entity_poly.type
_entity_poly.pdbx_seq_one_letter_code
_entity_poly.pdbx_strand_id
1 'polypeptide(L)'
;METIVLDERSSDAEVSKALERASGADLVIASLYGRVRSGQARSVGIPDAGARALDELIKRKAPVVGISFGNPYLLGSFPQLRTYMVAYGDMPSLQRAAARLLLGEIDVTGRLPISLPNLYARGTGIQLKAVGGLNNAATMNR
;
A
#
# COMPACT_ATOMS: atom_id res chain seq x y z
N MET A 1 -6.57 -1.47 15.87
CA MET A 1 -6.53 -1.49 14.39
C MET A 1 -7.96 -1.27 13.90
N GLU A 2 -8.19 -0.16 13.20
CA GLU A 2 -9.48 0.16 12.58
C GLU A 2 -9.37 -0.10 11.07
N THR A 3 -10.43 -0.64 10.46
CA THR A 3 -10.46 -0.93 9.01
C THR A 3 -11.66 -0.24 8.40
N ILE A 4 -11.42 0.47 7.30
CA ILE A 4 -12.46 1.13 6.50
C ILE A 4 -12.31 0.64 5.06
N VAL A 5 -13.41 0.21 4.46
CA VAL A 5 -13.45 -0.22 3.07
C VAL A 5 -14.13 0.88 2.26
N LEU A 6 -13.44 1.36 1.23
CA LEU A 6 -13.99 2.29 0.25
C LEU A 6 -14.17 1.56 -1.07
N ASP A 7 -15.42 1.36 -1.49
CA ASP A 7 -15.79 0.72 -2.75
C ASP A 7 -16.59 1.68 -3.65
N GLU A 8 -17.04 1.21 -4.82
CA GLU A 8 -17.76 2.03 -5.80
C GLU A 8 -19.08 2.61 -5.27
N ARG A 9 -19.60 2.08 -4.16
CA ARG A 9 -20.84 2.53 -3.51
C ARG A 9 -20.57 3.51 -2.38
N SER A 10 -19.30 3.74 -2.04
CA SER A 10 -18.96 4.61 -0.92
C SER A 10 -19.27 6.07 -1.24
N SER A 11 -20.00 6.69 -0.31
CA SER A 11 -20.40 8.09 -0.33
C SER A 11 -19.28 9.04 0.07
N ASP A 12 -19.45 10.33 -0.22
CA ASP A 12 -18.52 11.38 0.23
C ASP A 12 -18.44 11.47 1.77
N ALA A 13 -19.51 11.11 2.47
CA ALA A 13 -19.53 11.04 3.93
C ALA A 13 -18.62 9.91 4.46
N GLU A 14 -18.62 8.75 3.80
CA GLU A 14 -17.72 7.64 4.14
C GLU A 14 -16.26 7.98 3.84
N VAL A 15 -15.99 8.69 2.74
CA VAL A 15 -14.64 9.20 2.43
C VAL A 15 -14.19 10.20 3.50
N SER A 16 -15.04 11.14 3.89
CA SER A 16 -14.74 12.14 4.92
C SER A 16 -14.45 11.46 6.27
N LYS A 17 -15.27 10.49 6.66
CA LYS A 17 -15.05 9.68 7.86
C LYS A 17 -13.72 8.93 7.80
N ALA A 18 -13.36 8.36 6.64
CA ALA A 18 -12.07 7.69 6.48
C ALA A 18 -10.89 8.64 6.70
N LEU A 19 -10.97 9.87 6.16
CA LEU A 19 -9.96 10.90 6.34
C LEU A 19 -9.86 11.38 7.80
N GLU A 20 -11.00 11.55 8.48
CA GLU A 20 -11.03 11.90 9.90
C GLU A 20 -10.34 10.83 10.74
N ARG A 21 -10.65 9.55 10.52
CA ARG A 21 -10.03 8.44 11.25
C ARG A 21 -8.54 8.34 10.96
N ALA A 22 -8.15 8.51 9.71
CA ALA A 22 -6.76 8.53 9.32
C ALA A 22 -5.97 9.69 9.94
N SER A 23 -6.61 10.83 10.25
CA SER A 23 -5.93 11.97 10.88
C SER A 23 -5.46 11.69 12.31
N GLY A 24 -6.08 10.74 13.01
CA GLY A 24 -5.68 10.30 14.34
C GLY A 24 -4.75 9.08 14.36
N ALA A 25 -4.33 8.57 13.20
CA ALA A 25 -3.51 7.37 13.10
C ALA A 25 -2.02 7.70 12.94
N ASP A 26 -1.15 6.97 13.64
CA ASP A 26 0.31 7.08 13.47
C ASP A 26 0.79 6.52 12.12
N LEU A 27 0.01 5.64 11.51
CA LEU A 27 0.30 4.99 10.23
C LEU A 27 -1.00 4.56 9.55
N VAL A 28 -1.10 4.82 8.25
CA VAL A 28 -2.18 4.31 7.39
C VAL A 28 -1.63 3.26 6.44
N ILE A 29 -2.25 2.09 6.44
CA ILE A 29 -1.99 1.05 5.43
C ILE A 29 -3.08 1.10 4.37
N ALA A 30 -2.73 1.61 3.18
CA ALA A 30 -3.64 1.67 2.04
C ALA A 30 -3.55 0.37 1.23
N SER A 31 -4.50 -0.55 1.46
CA SER A 31 -4.59 -1.83 0.73
C SER A 31 -5.38 -1.65 -0.56
N LEU A 32 -4.70 -1.71 -1.71
CA LEU A 32 -5.23 -1.38 -3.03
C LEU A 32 -5.55 -2.65 -3.82
N TYR A 33 -6.83 -2.94 -3.97
CA TYR A 33 -7.33 -4.09 -4.73
C TYR A 33 -7.73 -3.68 -6.14
N GLY A 34 -6.73 -3.29 -6.93
CA GLY A 34 -6.94 -2.91 -8.32
C GLY A 34 -6.74 -4.07 -9.29
N ARG A 35 -7.64 -4.22 -10.26
CA ARG A 35 -7.50 -5.19 -11.35
C ARG A 35 -6.82 -4.53 -12.55
N VAL A 36 -5.99 -5.30 -13.26
CA VAL A 36 -5.49 -4.85 -14.58
C VAL A 36 -6.67 -4.81 -15.53
N ARG A 37 -7.10 -3.61 -15.96
CA ARG A 37 -8.12 -3.43 -16.99
C ARG A 37 -7.44 -2.91 -18.25
N SER A 38 -7.28 -3.77 -19.25
CA SER A 38 -6.84 -3.35 -20.59
C SER A 38 -7.90 -2.43 -21.22
N GLY A 39 -7.48 -1.27 -21.73
CA GLY A 39 -8.34 -0.39 -22.53
C GLY A 39 -9.11 0.72 -21.80
N GLN A 40 -9.02 0.81 -20.46
CA GLN A 40 -9.60 1.95 -19.71
C GLN A 40 -8.50 2.93 -19.28
N ALA A 41 -8.07 3.79 -20.20
CA ALA A 41 -6.99 4.76 -19.99
C ALA A 41 -7.26 5.83 -18.89
N ARG A 42 -8.47 5.88 -18.32
CA ARG A 42 -8.90 6.92 -17.38
C ARG A 42 -9.27 6.43 -15.98
N SER A 43 -9.28 5.13 -15.72
CA SER A 43 -9.52 4.61 -14.38
C SER A 43 -8.19 4.34 -13.71
N VAL A 44 -8.02 4.85 -12.48
CA VAL A 44 -6.89 4.54 -11.60
C VAL A 44 -6.82 3.03 -11.32
N GLY A 45 -7.88 2.26 -11.62
CA GLY A 45 -7.93 0.82 -11.41
C GLY A 45 -8.37 0.43 -10.00
N ILE A 46 -8.75 1.41 -9.17
CA ILE A 46 -9.40 1.27 -7.86
C ILE A 46 -10.62 2.21 -7.81
N PRO A 47 -11.57 2.01 -6.87
CA PRO A 47 -12.74 2.88 -6.73
C PRO A 47 -12.36 4.35 -6.47
N ASP A 48 -13.12 5.28 -7.07
CA ASP A 48 -12.84 6.73 -7.01
C ASP A 48 -12.85 7.26 -5.56
N ALA A 49 -13.72 6.72 -4.70
CA ALA A 49 -13.74 7.04 -3.28
C ALA A 49 -12.40 6.73 -2.60
N GLY A 50 -11.82 5.55 -2.87
CA GLY A 50 -10.52 5.14 -2.35
C GLY A 50 -9.37 5.97 -2.94
N ALA A 51 -9.43 6.28 -4.24
CA ALA A 51 -8.43 7.12 -4.90
C ALA A 51 -8.39 8.55 -4.32
N ARG A 52 -9.56 9.17 -4.13
CA ARG A 52 -9.67 10.51 -3.50
C ARG A 52 -9.16 10.51 -2.06
N ALA A 53 -9.53 9.51 -1.26
CA ALA A 53 -9.04 9.40 0.11
C ALA A 53 -7.51 9.27 0.16
N LEU A 54 -6.93 8.42 -0.68
CA LEU A 54 -5.47 8.25 -0.73
C LEU A 54 -4.75 9.52 -1.20
N ASP A 55 -5.25 10.19 -2.23
CA ASP A 55 -4.68 11.44 -2.73
C ASP A 55 -4.67 12.53 -1.65
N GLU A 56 -5.76 12.68 -0.90
CA GLU A 56 -5.84 13.62 0.22
C GLU A 56 -4.86 13.28 1.35
N LEU A 57 -4.69 11.99 1.69
CA LEU A 57 -3.69 11.58 2.69
C LEU A 57 -2.27 11.88 2.23
N ILE A 58 -1.96 11.65 0.96
CA ILE A 58 -0.66 11.97 0.35
C ILE A 58 -0.40 13.48 0.39
N LYS A 59 -1.37 14.31 0.00
CA LYS A 59 -1.26 15.78 0.05
C LYS A 59 -1.00 16.30 1.45
N ARG A 60 -1.66 15.70 2.46
CA ARG A 60 -1.48 16.02 3.88
C ARG A 60 -0.16 15.47 4.45
N LYS A 61 0.65 14.79 3.63
CA LYS A 61 1.91 14.14 4.01
C LYS A 61 1.73 13.12 5.15
N ALA A 62 0.55 12.50 5.23
CA ALA A 62 0.28 11.47 6.21
C ALA A 62 1.28 10.30 6.05
N PRO A 63 1.62 9.60 7.15
CA PRO A 63 2.42 8.39 7.08
C PRO A 63 1.60 7.27 6.43
N VAL A 64 1.76 7.08 5.12
CA VAL A 64 1.03 6.08 4.33
C VAL A 64 1.98 5.04 3.75
N VAL A 65 1.60 3.77 3.90
CA VAL A 65 2.17 2.65 3.14
C VAL A 65 1.10 2.14 2.18
N GLY A 66 1.32 2.27 0.88
CA GLY A 66 0.44 1.68 -0.12
C GLY A 66 0.87 0.26 -0.46
N ILE A 67 -0.10 -0.64 -0.58
CA ILE A 67 0.13 -2.02 -0.98
C ILE A 67 -0.79 -2.34 -2.16
N SER A 68 -0.23 -2.72 -3.30
CA SER A 68 -1.03 -3.27 -4.40
C SER A 68 -1.14 -4.78 -4.30
N PHE A 69 -2.38 -5.26 -4.18
CA PHE A 69 -2.73 -6.68 -4.21
C PHE A 69 -3.22 -7.13 -5.60
N GLY A 70 -2.65 -6.57 -6.66
CA GLY A 70 -2.98 -7.00 -8.03
C GLY A 70 -2.25 -6.18 -9.08
N ASN A 71 -2.81 -5.03 -9.44
CA ASN A 71 -2.25 -4.16 -10.47
C ASN A 71 -1.00 -3.39 -9.97
N PRO A 72 0.22 -3.69 -10.46
CA PRO A 72 1.42 -2.97 -10.02
C PRO A 72 1.50 -1.53 -10.55
N TYR A 73 0.71 -1.18 -11.57
CA TYR A 73 0.73 0.13 -12.22
C TYR A 73 -0.01 1.22 -11.45
N LEU A 74 -0.69 0.88 -10.34
CA LEU A 74 -1.42 1.86 -9.52
C LEU A 74 -0.49 2.98 -8.99
N LEU A 75 0.80 2.69 -8.79
CA LEU A 75 1.77 3.71 -8.38
C LEU A 75 1.87 4.87 -9.38
N GLY A 76 1.61 4.62 -10.67
CA GLY A 76 1.59 5.67 -11.70
C GLY A 76 0.56 6.76 -11.45
N SER A 77 -0.54 6.44 -10.76
CA SER A 77 -1.57 7.42 -10.37
C SER A 77 -1.25 8.13 -9.06
N PHE A 78 -0.33 7.60 -8.25
CA PHE A 78 0.07 8.17 -6.96
C PHE A 78 1.60 8.31 -6.87
N PRO A 79 2.27 9.02 -7.81
CA PRO A 79 3.74 9.05 -7.88
C PRO A 79 4.40 9.70 -6.66
N GLN A 80 3.64 10.45 -5.85
CA GLN A 80 4.11 11.08 -4.60
C GLN A 80 4.09 10.12 -3.39
N LEU A 81 3.55 8.90 -3.54
CA LEU A 81 3.52 7.93 -2.46
C LEU A 81 4.94 7.42 -2.17
N ARG A 82 5.41 7.67 -0.94
CA ARG A 82 6.81 7.42 -0.54
C ARG A 82 7.13 5.96 -0.27
N THR A 83 6.16 5.21 0.24
CA THR A 83 6.32 3.79 0.56
C THR A 83 5.27 2.97 -0.15
N TYR A 84 5.73 2.08 -1.03
CA TYR A 84 4.86 1.28 -1.87
C TYR A 84 5.36 -0.15 -2.01
N MET A 85 4.46 -1.12 -1.81
CA MET A 85 4.72 -2.54 -1.97
C MET A 85 3.80 -3.13 -3.04
N VAL A 86 4.35 -4.01 -3.87
CA VAL A 86 3.58 -4.79 -4.85
C VAL A 86 3.54 -6.24 -4.39
N ALA A 87 2.35 -6.70 -3.99
CA ALA A 87 2.09 -8.07 -3.55
C ALA A 87 1.61 -9.01 -4.68
N TYR A 88 1.29 -8.46 -5.86
CA TYR A 88 0.87 -9.18 -7.09
C TYR A 88 -0.42 -10.02 -7.00
N GLY A 89 -1.06 -10.14 -5.86
CA GLY A 89 -2.35 -10.83 -5.74
C GLY A 89 -2.94 -10.75 -4.34
N ASP A 90 -4.23 -11.02 -4.25
CA ASP A 90 -5.05 -10.92 -3.03
C ASP A 90 -5.19 -12.24 -2.27
N MET A 91 -4.45 -13.28 -2.67
CA MET A 91 -4.46 -14.57 -1.98
C MET A 91 -4.06 -14.44 -0.51
N PRO A 92 -4.68 -15.19 0.43
CA PRO A 92 -4.35 -15.11 1.85
C PRO A 92 -2.88 -15.34 2.19
N SER A 93 -2.17 -16.17 1.41
CA SER A 93 -0.73 -16.38 1.58
C SER A 93 0.09 -15.13 1.28
N LEU A 94 -0.29 -14.37 0.24
CA LEU A 94 0.37 -13.13 -0.17
C LEU A 94 0.07 -11.99 0.81
N GLN A 95 -1.17 -11.89 1.30
CA GLN A 95 -1.54 -10.94 2.36
C GLN A 95 -0.77 -11.19 3.65
N ARG A 96 -0.62 -12.46 4.07
CA ARG A 96 0.21 -12.81 5.23
C ARG A 96 1.67 -12.46 5.00
N ALA A 97 2.24 -12.76 3.83
CA ALA A 97 3.61 -12.40 3.51
C ALA A 97 3.82 -10.87 3.57
N ALA A 98 2.90 -10.09 2.99
CA ALA A 98 2.89 -8.63 3.06
C ALA A 98 2.87 -8.12 4.52
N ALA A 99 2.00 -8.66 5.36
CA ALA A 99 1.93 -8.29 6.77
C ALA A 99 3.23 -8.61 7.52
N ARG A 100 3.78 -9.81 7.36
CA ARG A 100 5.05 -10.23 7.99
C ARG A 100 6.22 -9.36 7.54
N LEU A 101 6.22 -8.95 6.27
CA LEU A 101 7.22 -8.05 5.70
C LEU A 101 7.12 -6.66 6.33
N LEU A 102 5.92 -6.10 6.46
CA LEU A 102 5.71 -4.79 7.11
C LEU A 102 6.08 -4.80 8.59
N LEU A 103 5.90 -5.94 9.26
CA LEU A 103 6.33 -6.15 10.65
C LEU A 103 7.83 -6.47 10.78
N GLY A 104 8.57 -6.56 9.68
CA GLY A 104 10.00 -6.85 9.68
C GLY A 104 10.36 -8.27 10.12
N GLU A 105 9.42 -9.21 10.04
CA GLU A 105 9.60 -10.62 10.43
C GLU A 105 10.32 -11.43 9.36
N ILE A 106 10.29 -10.98 8.10
CA ILE A 106 10.92 -11.64 6.96
C ILE A 106 11.71 -10.64 6.13
N ASP A 107 12.72 -11.12 5.42
CA ASP A 107 13.51 -10.32 4.50
C ASP A 107 12.64 -9.78 3.35
N VAL A 108 12.87 -8.54 2.94
CA VAL A 108 12.39 -8.00 1.67
C VAL A 108 13.36 -8.41 0.58
N THR A 109 12.97 -9.37 -0.25
CA THR A 109 13.80 -9.90 -1.34
C THR A 109 13.26 -9.62 -2.75
N GLY A 110 12.03 -9.10 -2.84
CA GLY A 110 11.30 -8.94 -4.10
C GLY A 110 11.96 -7.98 -5.08
N ARG A 111 11.82 -8.28 -6.37
CA ARG A 111 12.20 -7.40 -7.49
C ARG A 111 11.08 -7.38 -8.52
N LEU A 112 10.86 -6.23 -9.14
CA LEU A 112 9.86 -6.08 -10.18
C LEU A 112 10.19 -7.00 -11.38
N PRO A 113 9.33 -7.96 -11.76
CA PRO A 113 9.49 -8.75 -12.97
C PRO A 113 9.07 -7.98 -14.23
N ILE A 114 8.58 -6.75 -14.08
CA ILE A 114 8.14 -5.83 -15.13
C ILE A 114 8.72 -4.43 -14.87
N SER A 115 8.64 -3.53 -15.85
CA SER A 115 8.90 -2.11 -15.62
C SER A 115 7.62 -1.38 -15.19
N LEU A 116 7.72 -0.39 -14.31
CA LEU A 116 6.70 0.61 -14.06
C LEU A 116 7.05 1.84 -14.90
N PRO A 117 6.36 2.09 -16.04
CA PRO A 117 6.73 3.14 -16.97
C PRO A 117 6.91 4.50 -16.29
N ASN A 118 7.97 5.22 -16.66
CA ASN A 118 8.33 6.53 -16.11
C ASN A 118 8.66 6.57 -14.60
N LEU A 119 8.71 5.41 -13.92
CA LEU A 119 9.00 5.31 -12.49
C LEU A 119 10.19 4.39 -12.20
N TYR A 120 10.08 3.10 -12.55
CA TYR A 120 11.07 2.09 -12.17
C TYR A 120 11.28 1.04 -13.27
N ALA A 121 12.54 0.66 -13.51
CA ALA A 121 12.88 -0.39 -14.46
C ALA A 121 12.60 -1.80 -13.90
N ARG A 122 12.41 -2.78 -14.79
CA ARG A 122 12.45 -4.20 -14.44
C ARG A 122 13.70 -4.54 -13.62
N GLY A 123 13.54 -5.36 -12.58
CA GLY A 123 14.60 -5.77 -11.66
C GLY A 123 14.78 -4.83 -10.45
N THR A 124 14.13 -3.66 -10.45
CA THR A 124 14.14 -2.75 -9.30
C THR A 124 13.45 -3.39 -8.10
N GLY A 125 14.00 -3.21 -6.90
CA GLY A 125 13.39 -3.64 -5.65
C GLY A 125 14.30 -3.31 -4.49
N ILE A 126 13.75 -2.69 -3.45
CA ILE A 126 14.49 -2.40 -2.21
C ILE A 126 14.70 -3.72 -1.47
N GLN A 127 15.93 -3.97 -1.04
CA GLN A 127 16.30 -5.18 -0.29
C GLN A 127 16.51 -4.80 1.17
N LEU A 128 15.77 -5.43 2.07
CA LEU A 128 15.87 -5.19 3.52
C LEU A 128 15.97 -6.51 4.25
N LYS A 129 16.78 -6.54 5.30
CA LYS A 129 16.83 -7.68 6.22
C LYS A 129 15.74 -7.57 7.26
N ALA A 130 15.21 -8.73 7.65
CA ALA A 130 14.33 -8.83 8.81
C ALA A 130 15.01 -8.20 10.02
N VAL A 131 14.26 -7.40 10.78
CA VAL A 131 14.76 -6.71 11.98
C VAL A 131 14.43 -7.46 13.27
N GLY A 132 13.88 -8.67 13.15
CA GLY A 132 13.37 -9.47 14.27
C GLY A 132 12.05 -8.86 14.77
N GLY A 133 10.91 -9.42 14.34
CA GLY A 133 9.60 -8.87 14.69
C GLY A 133 9.43 -8.76 16.20
N LEU A 134 9.03 -7.57 16.69
CA LEU A 134 8.62 -7.14 18.05
C LEU A 134 9.33 -7.70 19.31
N ASN A 135 10.27 -8.63 19.20
CA ASN A 135 10.88 -9.37 20.31
C ASN A 135 12.25 -8.81 20.70
N ASN A 136 12.78 -7.83 19.96
CA ASN A 136 14.08 -7.22 20.24
C ASN A 136 14.04 -6.11 21.30
N ALA A 137 12.86 -5.80 21.87
CA ALA A 137 12.76 -4.86 23.00
C ALA A 137 13.22 -5.48 24.35
N ALA A 138 13.47 -6.79 24.43
CA ALA A 138 13.81 -7.48 25.68
C ALA A 138 15.31 -7.73 25.91
N THR A 139 16.20 -7.41 24.95
CA THR A 139 17.63 -7.82 25.04
C THR A 139 18.61 -6.67 25.21
N MET A 140 18.17 -5.41 25.29
CA MET A 140 19.04 -4.27 25.63
C MET A 140 18.97 -3.94 27.14
N ASN A 141 19.34 -4.90 27.99
CA ASN A 141 19.87 -4.60 29.32
C ASN A 141 20.72 -5.76 29.83
N ARG A 142 21.98 -5.84 29.38
CA ARG A 142 23.10 -6.49 30.08
C ARG A 142 24.39 -5.78 29.72
#